data_AF-A0A7V9EUT5-F1
#
_entry.id   AF-A0A7V9EUT5-F1
#
_cell.length_a   1.000
_cell.length_b   1.000
_cell.length_c   1.000
_cell.angle_alpha   90.00
_cell.angle_beta   90.00
_cell.angle_gamma   90.00
#
_symmetry.space_group_name_H-M   'P 1'
#
loop_
_entity.id
_entity.type
_entity.pdbx_description
1 polymer ?
#
loop_
_entity_poly.entity_id
_entity_poly.type
_entity_poly.pdbx_seq_one_letter_code
_entity_poly.pdbx_strand_id
1 'polypeptide(L)'
;PPPPAMVVEAASADAVAFTSSSAVTAFLEVAGPEALAPIVACIGPVTAATARRHGIAVDVEAEPHTLDGLLDALCFALRTKGSPAR
;
A
#
# COMPACT_ATOMS: atom_id res chain seq x y z
N PRO A 1 -8.72 15.79 6.94
CA PRO A 1 -7.77 14.76 7.39
C PRO A 1 -8.52 13.50 7.84
N PRO A 2 -8.13 12.28 7.44
CA PRO A 2 -8.63 11.04 8.04
C PRO A 2 -8.45 11.06 9.57
N PRO A 3 -9.39 10.45 10.31
CA PRO A 3 -9.31 10.41 11.76
C PRO A 3 -8.06 9.65 12.24
N PRO A 4 -7.45 10.05 13.37
CA PRO A 4 -6.21 9.44 13.89
C PRO A 4 -6.23 7.92 14.01
N ALA A 5 -7.41 7.34 14.28
CA ALA A 5 -7.58 5.89 14.37
C ALA A 5 -7.24 5.17 13.05
N MET A 6 -7.58 5.74 11.88
CA MET A 6 -7.25 5.12 10.59
C MET A 6 -5.74 5.15 10.29
N VAL A 7 -5.03 6.17 10.77
CA VAL A 7 -3.56 6.25 10.66
C VAL A 7 -2.89 5.17 11.52
N VAL A 8 -3.40 4.97 12.75
CA VAL A 8 -2.89 3.95 13.66
C VAL A 8 -3.15 2.53 13.14
N GLU A 9 -4.34 2.27 12.60
CA GLU A 9 -4.64 0.96 12.00
C GLU A 9 -3.72 0.65 10.82
N ALA A 10 -3.49 1.63 9.92
CA ALA A 10 -2.58 1.46 8.80
C ALA A 10 -1.13 1.17 9.25
N ALA A 11 -0.65 1.86 10.28
CA ALA A 11 0.68 1.65 10.83
C ALA A 11 0.86 0.26 11.48
N SER A 12 -0.24 -0.39 11.89
CA SER A 12 -0.24 -1.73 12.46
C SER A 12 -0.51 -2.85 11.44
N ALA A 13 -0.73 -2.51 10.17
CA ALA A 13 -1.08 -3.47 9.13
C ALA A 13 0.15 -4.20 8.57
N ASP A 14 -0.04 -5.43 8.12
CA ASP A 14 1.00 -6.19 7.39
C ASP A 14 1.22 -5.66 5.97
N ALA A 15 0.19 -5.06 5.38
CA ALA A 15 0.24 -4.50 4.04
C ALA A 15 -0.75 -3.34 3.85
N VAL A 16 -0.42 -2.44 2.92
CA VAL A 16 -1.28 -1.36 2.43
C VAL A 16 -1.45 -1.49 0.93
N ALA A 17 -2.67 -1.32 0.45
CA ALA A 17 -2.99 -1.38 -0.97
C ALA A 17 -3.59 -0.06 -1.45
N PHE A 18 -3.00 0.52 -2.48
CA PHE A 18 -3.48 1.76 -3.10
C PHE A 18 -4.16 1.47 -4.44
N THR A 19 -5.44 1.85 -4.52
CA THR A 19 -6.25 1.69 -5.73
C THR A 19 -6.31 2.96 -6.58
N SER A 20 -5.69 4.05 -6.13
CA SER A 20 -5.60 5.30 -6.89
C SER A 20 -4.40 6.13 -6.45
N SER A 21 -3.90 6.97 -7.36
CA SER A 21 -2.86 7.95 -7.05
C SER A 21 -3.29 8.95 -5.98
N SER A 22 -4.57 9.35 -5.95
CA SER A 22 -5.06 10.28 -4.92
C SER A 22 -5.06 9.66 -3.52
N ALA A 23 -5.30 8.34 -3.41
CA ALA A 23 -5.18 7.65 -2.14
C ALA A 23 -3.73 7.63 -1.62
N VAL A 24 -2.74 7.48 -2.51
CA VAL A 24 -1.31 7.59 -2.15
C VAL A 24 -1.01 8.97 -1.58
N THR A 25 -1.35 10.02 -2.31
CA THR A 25 -1.05 11.40 -1.88
C THR A 25 -1.77 11.75 -0.58
N ALA A 26 -3.07 11.46 -0.48
CA ALA A 26 -3.85 11.74 0.72
C ALA A 26 -3.36 10.95 1.95
N PHE A 27 -2.93 9.70 1.76
CA PHE A 27 -2.34 8.91 2.83
C PHE A 27 -1.06 9.56 3.34
N LEU A 28 -0.13 9.89 2.45
CA LEU A 28 1.16 10.48 2.83
C LEU A 28 1.01 11.87 3.47
N GLU A 29 0.06 12.68 3.01
CA GLU A 29 -0.23 13.99 3.59
C GLU A 29 -0.69 13.92 5.05
N VAL A 30 -1.32 12.82 5.45
CA VAL A 30 -1.98 12.74 6.76
C VAL A 30 -1.31 11.77 7.70
N ALA A 31 -0.89 10.61 7.19
CA ALA A 31 -0.26 9.55 7.96
C ALA A 31 1.27 9.65 7.93
N GLY A 32 1.83 10.30 6.91
CA GLY A 32 3.27 10.30 6.65
C GLY A 32 3.77 8.95 6.08
N PRO A 33 4.97 8.94 5.48
CA PRO A 33 5.59 7.71 4.98
C PRO A 33 5.95 6.71 6.09
N GLU A 34 6.13 7.16 7.33
CA GLU A 34 6.45 6.33 8.50
C GLU A 34 5.30 5.41 8.94
N ALA A 35 4.07 5.72 8.53
CA ALA A 35 2.89 4.91 8.79
C ALA A 35 2.63 3.85 7.72
N LEU A 36 3.50 3.73 6.71
CA LEU A 36 3.35 2.70 5.68
C LEU A 36 3.57 1.31 6.26
N ALA A 37 2.69 0.40 5.87
CA ALA A 37 2.86 -1.01 6.14
C ALA A 37 4.11 -1.57 5.43
N PRO A 38 4.70 -2.67 5.92
CA PRO A 38 5.90 -3.29 5.32
C PRO A 38 5.73 -3.74 3.87
N ILE A 39 4.49 -3.96 3.42
CA ILE A 39 4.15 -4.34 2.05
C ILE A 39 3.28 -3.25 1.45
N VAL A 40 3.75 -2.63 0.37
CA VAL A 40 3.01 -1.64 -0.41
C VAL A 40 2.60 -2.22 -1.74
N ALA A 41 1.28 -2.36 -1.96
CA ALA A 41 0.70 -2.82 -3.21
C ALA A 41 -0.03 -1.68 -3.95
N CYS A 42 0.03 -1.69 -5.28
CA CYS A 42 -0.66 -0.74 -6.14
C CYS A 42 -1.52 -1.47 -7.18
N ILE A 43 -2.73 -0.97 -7.45
CA ILE A 43 -3.64 -1.56 -8.46
C ILE A 43 -3.11 -1.46 -9.90
N GLY A 44 -2.11 -0.60 -10.15
CA GLY A 44 -1.50 -0.47 -11.46
C GLY A 44 -0.46 0.65 -11.57
N PRO A 45 0.07 0.87 -12.78
CA PRO A 45 1.31 1.62 -13.02
C PRO A 45 1.20 3.09 -12.69
N VAL A 46 0.02 3.69 -12.90
CA VAL A 46 -0.22 5.11 -12.59
C VAL A 46 -0.14 5.36 -11.08
N THR A 47 -0.74 4.47 -10.29
CA THR A 47 -0.68 4.53 -8.82
C THR A 47 0.73 4.24 -8.33
N ALA A 48 1.37 3.21 -8.85
CA ALA A 48 2.74 2.84 -8.49
C ALA A 48 3.75 3.93 -8.83
N ALA A 49 3.63 4.58 -10.00
CA ALA A 49 4.46 5.72 -10.37
C ALA A 49 4.28 6.90 -9.41
N THR A 50 3.06 7.12 -8.90
CA THR A 50 2.80 8.16 -7.90
C THR A 50 3.50 7.85 -6.59
N ALA A 51 3.35 6.64 -6.07
CA ALA A 51 4.07 6.18 -4.87
C ALA A 51 5.59 6.35 -5.01
N ARG A 52 6.16 5.88 -6.13
CA ARG A 52 7.59 6.02 -6.45
C ARG A 52 8.06 7.47 -6.50
N ARG A 53 7.26 8.40 -7.06
CA ARG A 53 7.58 9.85 -7.05
C ARG A 53 7.64 10.46 -5.66
N HIS A 54 6.89 9.88 -4.71
CA HIS A 54 6.94 10.27 -3.30
C HIS A 54 8.01 9.51 -2.50
N GLY A 55 8.91 8.77 -3.17
CA GLY A 55 9.98 8.02 -2.51
C GLY A 55 9.53 6.70 -1.88
N ILE A 56 8.32 6.25 -2.17
CA ILE A 56 7.77 5.00 -1.63
C ILE A 56 8.17 3.83 -2.52
N ALA A 57 8.75 2.79 -1.91
CA ALA A 57 8.98 1.51 -2.57
C ALA A 57 7.65 0.78 -2.77
N VAL A 58 7.37 0.38 -4.01
CA VAL A 58 6.18 -0.43 -4.34
C VAL A 58 6.64 -1.87 -4.49
N ASP A 59 6.17 -2.73 -3.59
CA ASP A 59 6.53 -4.14 -3.57
C ASP A 59 5.73 -4.95 -4.59
N VAL A 60 4.50 -4.54 -4.84
CA VAL A 60 3.55 -5.25 -5.68
C VAL A 60 2.81 -4.28 -6.57
N GLU A 61 2.76 -4.58 -7.86
CA GLU A 61 1.88 -3.94 -8.83
C GLU A 61 0.97 -5.04 -9.38
N ALA A 62 -0.34 -4.85 -9.31
CA ALA A 62 -1.31 -5.86 -9.71
C ALA A 62 -1.22 -6.19 -11.20
N GLU A 63 -1.26 -7.46 -11.59
CA GLU A 63 -1.41 -7.88 -12.98
C GLU A 63 -2.40 -9.06 -13.01
N PRO A 64 -3.60 -8.89 -13.59
CA PRO A 64 -4.11 -7.69 -14.27
C PRO A 64 -4.40 -6.52 -13.31
N HIS A 65 -4.52 -5.29 -13.85
CA HIS A 65 -4.88 -4.06 -13.11
C HIS A 65 -6.36 -4.04 -12.66
N THR A 66 -6.79 -5.07 -11.96
CA THR A 66 -8.15 -5.23 -11.42
C THR A 66 -8.08 -5.40 -9.91
N LEU A 67 -9.25 -5.35 -9.26
CA LEU A 67 -9.32 -5.63 -7.83
C LEU A 67 -8.90 -7.09 -7.53
N ASP A 68 -9.31 -8.04 -8.37
CA ASP A 68 -8.94 -9.45 -8.21
C ASP A 68 -7.42 -9.65 -8.35
N GLY A 69 -6.80 -9.05 -9.38
CA GLY A 69 -5.34 -9.12 -9.57
C GLY A 69 -4.57 -8.46 -8.42
N LEU A 70 -5.11 -7.39 -7.84
CA LEU A 70 -4.55 -6.76 -6.64
C LEU A 70 -4.63 -7.68 -5.43
N LEU A 71 -5.77 -8.33 -5.19
CA LEU A 71 -5.96 -9.26 -4.08
C LEU A 71 -5.05 -10.48 -4.20
N ASP A 72 -4.94 -11.07 -5.40
CA ASP A 72 -4.06 -12.21 -5.67
C ASP A 72 -2.60 -11.84 -5.39
N ALA A 73 -2.15 -10.70 -5.92
CA ALA A 73 -0.77 -10.25 -5.75
C ALA A 73 -0.46 -9.88 -4.28
N LEU A 74 -1.41 -9.30 -3.56
CA LEU A 74 -1.30 -9.01 -2.13
C LEU A 74 -1.20 -10.29 -1.29
N CYS A 75 -2.06 -11.28 -1.56
CA CYS A 75 -2.04 -12.58 -0.88
C CYS A 75 -0.73 -13.32 -1.14
N PHE A 76 -0.19 -13.25 -2.36
CA PHE A 76 1.11 -13.82 -2.69
C PHE A 76 2.25 -13.13 -1.92
N ALA A 77 2.25 -11.80 -1.85
CA ALA A 77 3.28 -11.05 -1.14
C ALA A 77 3.28 -11.32 0.36
N LEU A 78 2.11 -11.36 1.00
CA LEU A 78 1.97 -11.67 2.43
C LEU A 78 2.53 -13.07 2.77
N ARG A 79 2.35 -14.05 1.88
CA ARG A 79 2.88 -15.41 2.09
C ARG A 79 4.39 -15.51 1.91
N THR A 80 4.97 -14.70 1.02
CA THR A 80 6.38 -14.82 0.62
C THR A 80 7.32 -13.95 1.44
N LYS A 81 6.89 -12.77 1.86
CA LYS A 81 7.68 -11.90 2.74
C LYS A 81 7.59 -12.31 4.21
N GLY A 82 6.62 -13.16 4.56
CA GLY A 82 6.28 -13.53 5.93
C GLY A 82 5.67 -12.33 6.66
N SER A 83 4.55 -12.52 7.37
CA SER A 83 4.13 -11.49 8.33
C SER A 83 5.30 -11.26 9.29
N PRO A 84 5.74 -10.01 9.52
CA PRO A 84 6.66 -9.75 10.60
C PRO A 84 6.06 -10.40 11.86
N ALA A 85 6.84 -11.28 12.50
CA ALA A 85 6.39 -11.99 13.68
C ALA A 85 5.91 -10.95 14.70
N ARG A 86 4.59 -10.91 14.91
CA ARG A 86 3.94 -10.05 15.88
C ARG A 86 4.28 -10.50 17.30
#